data_AF-A0A957KLN3-F1
#
_entry.id   AF-A0A957KLN3-F1
#
_cell.length_a   1.000
_cell.length_b   1.000
_cell.length_c   1.000
_cell.angle_alpha   90.00
_cell.angle_beta   90.00
_cell.angle_gamma   90.00
#
_symmetry.space_group_name_H-M   'P 1'
#
loop_
_entity.id
_entity.type
_entity.pdbx_description
1 polymer ?
#
loop_
_entity_poly.entity_id
_entity_poly.type
_entity_poly.pdbx_seq_one_letter_code
_entity_poly.pdbx_strand_id
1 'polypeptide(L)'
;MREFRYIWLLGLGATGLIIFLPIMLLLTGQEATASEPWDNVAPTPAHTDHTALIEGPLATGQDVTATCLKCHEDAGHQVMDSVHFTWESEPVLLPGRDEVVTVGKKNQINNFCIGIEGNWAGCTRCHAGYGWDDA
;
A
#
# COMPACT_ATOMS: atom_id res chain seq x y z
N MET A 1 -8.70 71.03 -17.89
CA MET A 1 -8.56 69.60 -18.18
C MET A 1 -7.21 69.17 -17.62
N ARG A 2 -7.18 68.39 -16.52
CA ARG A 2 -5.90 67.95 -15.93
C ARG A 2 -5.41 66.73 -16.71
N GLU A 3 -4.30 66.89 -17.40
CA GLU A 3 -3.62 65.86 -18.20
C GLU A 3 -3.27 64.65 -17.31
N PHE A 4 -3.95 63.51 -17.53
CA PHE A 4 -3.71 62.23 -16.86
C PHE A 4 -2.42 61.53 -17.33
N ARG A 5 -1.35 62.29 -17.56
CA ARG A 5 -0.08 61.83 -18.16
C ARG A 5 0.63 60.72 -17.37
N TYR A 6 0.27 60.52 -16.11
CA TYR A 6 0.93 59.57 -15.20
C TYR A 6 0.02 58.44 -14.70
N ILE A 7 -1.19 58.28 -15.25
CA ILE A 7 -2.14 57.23 -14.82
C ILE A 7 -1.61 55.81 -15.04
N TRP A 8 -0.81 55.61 -16.09
CA TRP A 8 -0.08 54.36 -16.39
C TRP A 8 0.89 53.93 -15.28
N LEU A 9 1.46 54.86 -14.50
CA LEU A 9 2.32 54.53 -13.36
C LEU A 9 1.52 53.91 -12.21
N LEU A 10 0.28 54.39 -11.98
CA LEU A 10 -0.64 53.80 -11.01
C LEU A 10 -1.10 52.41 -11.46
N GLY A 11 -1.36 52.23 -12.76
CA GLY A 11 -1.68 50.93 -13.35
C GLY A 11 -0.53 49.92 -13.23
N LEU A 12 0.70 50.33 -13.56
CA LEU A 12 1.90 49.49 -13.39
C LEU A 12 2.15 49.12 -11.94
N GLY A 13 1.96 50.05 -11.01
CA GLY A 13 2.08 49.77 -9.57
C GLY A 13 1.04 48.77 -9.07
N ALA A 14 -0.23 48.91 -9.50
CA ALA A 14 -1.30 47.98 -9.13
C ALA A 14 -1.06 46.58 -9.71
N THR A 15 -0.67 46.48 -10.99
CA THR A 15 -0.34 45.21 -11.63
C THR A 15 0.88 44.55 -10.97
N GLY A 16 1.90 45.33 -10.64
CA GLY A 16 3.05 44.84 -9.89
C GLY A 16 2.65 44.27 -8.53
N LEU A 17 1.79 44.96 -7.76
CA LEU A 17 1.27 44.44 -6.51
C LEU A 17 0.47 43.14 -6.69
N ILE A 18 -0.40 43.07 -7.69
CA ILE A 18 -1.22 41.88 -7.97
C ILE A 18 -0.36 40.67 -8.35
N ILE A 19 0.83 40.88 -8.93
CA ILE A 19 1.73 39.79 -9.33
C ILE A 19 2.71 39.45 -8.21
N PHE A 20 3.44 40.44 -7.69
CA PHE A 20 4.54 40.20 -6.76
C PHE A 20 4.06 39.88 -5.34
N LEU A 21 2.90 40.38 -4.91
CA LEU A 21 2.35 40.09 -3.58
C LEU A 21 1.97 38.60 -3.41
N PRO A 22 1.17 37.97 -4.30
CA PRO A 22 0.90 36.54 -4.18
C PRO A 22 2.15 35.71 -4.39
N ILE A 23 3.06 36.08 -5.30
CA ILE A 23 4.34 35.37 -5.47
C ILE A 23 5.15 35.42 -4.17
N MET A 24 5.28 36.58 -3.53
CA MET A 24 5.94 36.69 -2.23
C MET A 24 5.25 35.84 -1.17
N LEU A 25 3.92 35.87 -1.08
CA LEU A 25 3.15 35.05 -0.13
C LEU A 25 3.32 33.55 -0.38
N LEU A 26 3.42 33.12 -1.64
CA LEU A 26 3.69 31.72 -2.02
C LEU A 26 5.13 31.30 -1.75
N LEU A 27 6.10 32.21 -1.95
CA LEU A 27 7.52 31.93 -1.73
C LEU A 27 7.93 31.98 -0.25
N THR A 28 7.24 32.76 0.59
CA THR A 28 7.52 32.85 2.03
C THR A 28 6.60 31.98 2.89
N GLY A 29 5.48 31.49 2.35
CA GLY A 29 4.45 30.77 3.08
C GLY A 29 4.63 29.26 3.21
N GLN A 30 5.78 28.70 2.79
CA GLN A 30 5.95 27.25 2.75
C GLN A 30 7.21 26.77 3.48
N GLU A 31 7.30 27.09 4.77
CA GLU A 31 7.90 26.13 5.70
C GLU A 31 6.86 25.04 5.95
N ALA A 32 6.85 24.03 5.08
CA ALA A 32 6.12 22.80 5.35
C ALA A 32 6.79 22.14 6.55
N THR A 33 6.25 22.36 7.74
CA THR A 33 6.44 21.51 8.92
C THR A 33 5.69 20.19 8.72
N ALA A 34 5.85 19.56 7.56
CA ALA A 34 5.34 18.22 7.34
C ALA A 34 6.27 17.30 8.14
N SER A 35 5.75 16.66 9.19
CA SER A 35 6.41 15.53 9.83
C SER A 35 6.84 14.55 8.74
N GLU A 36 8.08 14.04 8.80
CA GLU A 36 8.49 13.01 7.87
C GLU A 36 7.55 11.81 8.06
N PRO A 37 7.03 11.19 6.99
CA PRO A 37 6.16 10.01 7.13
C PRO A 37 6.80 8.91 8.00
N TRP A 38 8.14 8.85 7.98
CA TRP A 38 8.96 7.95 8.81
C TRP A 38 8.81 8.18 10.31
N ASP A 39 8.49 9.40 10.76
CA ASP A 39 8.30 9.73 12.18
C ASP A 39 7.10 8.98 12.79
N ASN A 40 6.17 8.50 11.95
CA ASN A 40 4.96 7.78 12.37
C ASN A 40 5.08 6.26 12.20
N VAL A 41 6.21 5.76 11.70
CA VAL A 41 6.46 4.32 11.57
C VAL A 41 7.07 3.84 12.87
N ALA A 42 6.39 2.93 13.56
CA ALA A 42 6.94 2.32 14.77
C ALA A 42 8.30 1.66 14.45
N PRO A 43 9.32 1.84 15.31
CA PRO A 43 10.61 1.22 15.10
C PRO A 43 10.45 -0.31 15.04
N THR A 44 11.02 -0.92 14.01
CA THR A 44 11.00 -2.38 13.87
C THR A 44 11.93 -3.01 14.91
N PRO A 45 11.54 -4.14 15.53
CA PRO A 45 12.44 -4.90 16.38
C PRO A 45 13.73 -5.23 15.63
N ALA A 46 14.86 -5.22 16.34
CA ALA A 46 16.13 -5.63 15.78
C ALA A 46 16.03 -7.08 15.26
N HIS A 47 16.45 -7.31 14.02
CA HIS A 47 16.41 -8.62 13.40
C HIS A 47 17.37 -9.59 14.10
N THR A 48 16.85 -10.75 14.54
CA THR A 48 17.67 -11.86 15.04
C THR A 48 18.38 -12.54 13.87
N ASP A 49 19.70 -12.69 13.92
CA ASP A 49 20.41 -13.51 12.92
C ASP A 49 20.06 -15.00 13.10
N HIS A 50 19.55 -15.61 12.03
CA HIS A 50 19.09 -17.00 12.02
C HIS A 50 20.18 -17.99 11.57
N THR A 51 21.37 -17.52 11.17
CA THR A 51 22.44 -18.36 10.61
C THR A 51 22.86 -19.50 11.54
N ALA A 52 22.85 -19.27 12.86
CA ALA A 52 23.19 -20.28 13.87
C ALA A 52 21.98 -21.09 14.37
N LEU A 53 20.76 -20.73 13.95
CA LEU A 53 19.50 -21.33 14.45
C LEU A 53 18.87 -22.28 13.43
N ILE A 54 19.26 -22.19 12.16
CA ILE A 54 18.74 -23.00 11.07
C ILE A 54 19.84 -23.95 10.59
N GLU A 55 19.64 -25.24 10.83
CA GLU A 55 20.51 -26.31 10.36
C GLU A 55 20.01 -26.85 9.01
N GLY A 56 20.93 -27.15 8.11
CA GLY A 56 20.63 -27.60 6.75
C GLY A 56 21.28 -28.94 6.38
N PRO A 57 20.96 -29.49 5.19
CA PRO A 57 20.16 -28.88 4.11
C PRO A 57 18.64 -29.03 4.29
N LEU A 58 17.87 -28.07 3.75
CA LEU A 58 16.41 -28.10 3.65
C LEU A 58 16.04 -28.30 2.18
N ALA A 59 15.29 -29.36 1.86
CA ALA A 59 15.08 -29.80 0.48
C ALA A 59 13.92 -29.08 -0.21
N THR A 60 12.92 -28.66 0.56
CA THR A 60 11.68 -28.03 0.06
C THR A 60 11.37 -26.74 0.81
N GLY A 61 10.52 -25.88 0.23
CA GLY A 61 10.01 -24.69 0.92
C GLY A 61 9.18 -25.04 2.16
N GLN A 62 8.52 -26.20 2.14
CA GLN A 62 7.80 -26.76 3.28
C GLN A 62 8.74 -27.16 4.42
N ASP A 63 9.92 -27.73 4.12
CA ASP A 63 10.93 -28.04 5.15
C ASP A 63 11.46 -26.77 5.83
N VAL A 64 11.61 -25.69 5.05
CA VAL A 64 11.93 -24.36 5.57
C VAL A 64 10.83 -23.85 6.48
N THR A 65 9.57 -23.87 6.02
CA THR A 65 8.43 -23.43 6.81
C THR A 65 8.30 -24.22 8.11
N ALA A 66 8.41 -25.55 8.06
CA ALA A 66 8.38 -26.42 9.22
C ALA A 66 9.51 -26.10 10.23
N THR A 67 10.66 -25.64 9.75
CA THR A 67 11.75 -25.18 10.60
C THR A 67 11.42 -23.85 11.27
N CYS A 68 10.88 -22.88 10.53
CA CYS A 68 10.44 -21.59 11.06
C CYS A 68 9.36 -21.75 12.15
N LEU A 69 8.39 -22.63 11.91
CA LEU A 69 7.25 -22.85 12.80
C LEU A 69 7.64 -23.48 14.15
N LYS A 70 8.85 -24.03 14.31
CA LYS A 70 9.36 -24.48 15.62
C LYS A 70 9.43 -23.34 16.64
N CYS A 71 9.58 -22.10 16.18
CA CYS A 71 9.65 -20.90 17.03
C CYS A 71 8.60 -19.84 16.70
N HIS A 72 8.00 -19.90 15.49
CA HIS A 72 7.10 -18.88 14.96
C HIS A 72 5.70 -19.43 14.61
N GLU A 73 5.15 -20.29 15.46
CA GLU A 73 3.80 -20.84 15.30
C GLU A 73 2.73 -19.74 15.21
N ASP A 74 2.74 -18.77 16.15
CA ASP A 74 1.80 -17.65 16.17
C ASP A 74 1.87 -16.80 14.89
N ALA A 75 3.08 -16.55 14.38
CA ALA A 75 3.25 -15.80 13.13
C ALA A 75 2.74 -16.62 11.93
N GLY A 76 2.91 -17.94 11.95
CA GLY A 76 2.30 -18.85 10.99
C GLY A 76 0.78 -18.70 10.96
N HIS A 77 0.14 -18.73 12.13
CA HIS A 77 -1.30 -18.50 12.25
C HIS A 77 -1.72 -17.11 11.75
N GLN A 78 -1.00 -16.05 12.15
CA GLN A 78 -1.29 -14.69 11.69
C GLN A 78 -1.22 -14.53 10.18
N VAL A 79 -0.25 -15.18 9.52
CA VAL A 79 -0.17 -15.17 8.05
C VAL A 79 -1.35 -15.91 7.45
N MET A 80 -1.69 -17.10 7.98
CA MET A 80 -2.80 -17.91 7.51
C MET A 80 -4.17 -17.22 7.66
N ASP A 81 -4.33 -16.39 8.69
CA ASP A 81 -5.52 -15.59 8.93
C ASP A 81 -5.58 -14.31 8.08
N SER A 82 -4.51 -13.99 7.35
CA SER A 82 -4.42 -12.76 6.56
C SER A 82 -4.96 -12.93 5.13
N VAL A 83 -5.30 -11.80 4.51
CA VAL A 83 -5.72 -11.72 3.10
C VAL A 83 -4.64 -12.23 2.12
N HIS A 84 -3.37 -12.27 2.51
CA HIS A 84 -2.29 -12.80 1.67
C HIS A 84 -2.37 -14.32 1.51
N PHE A 85 -2.90 -15.01 2.53
CA PHE A 85 -3.08 -16.46 2.53
C PHE A 85 -4.49 -16.87 2.11
N THR A 86 -5.53 -16.25 2.67
CA THR A 86 -6.92 -16.62 2.34
C THR A 86 -7.35 -16.15 0.95
N TRP A 87 -6.74 -15.06 0.46
CA TRP A 87 -7.19 -14.32 -0.73
C TRP A 87 -8.64 -13.86 -0.67
N GLU A 88 -9.15 -13.62 0.54
CA GLU A 88 -10.49 -13.15 0.83
C GLU A 88 -10.42 -11.96 1.78
N SER A 89 -11.29 -10.98 1.58
CA SER A 89 -11.56 -9.92 2.54
C SER A 89 -12.38 -10.46 3.71
N GLU A 90 -12.52 -9.65 4.74
CA GLU A 90 -13.62 -9.79 5.68
C GLU A 90 -14.98 -9.80 4.93
N PRO A 91 -16.02 -10.46 5.47
CA PRO A 91 -17.33 -10.45 4.87
C PRO A 91 -17.89 -9.02 4.76
N VAL A 92 -18.32 -8.63 3.55
CA VAL A 92 -18.86 -7.30 3.24
C VAL A 92 -20.24 -7.39 2.58
N LEU A 93 -21.11 -6.43 2.89
CA LEU A 93 -22.35 -6.24 2.16
C LEU A 93 -22.08 -5.36 0.94
N LEU A 94 -22.25 -5.91 -0.27
CA LEU A 94 -22.05 -5.16 -1.51
C LEU A 94 -23.33 -4.43 -1.93
N PRO A 95 -23.23 -3.24 -2.53
CA PRO A 95 -24.39 -2.56 -3.11
C PRO A 95 -25.13 -3.46 -4.11
N GLY A 96 -26.45 -3.57 -3.94
CA GLY A 96 -27.31 -4.39 -4.80
C GLY A 96 -27.29 -5.89 -4.50
N ARG A 97 -26.74 -6.30 -3.35
CA ARG A 97 -26.88 -7.67 -2.80
C ARG A 97 -27.56 -7.63 -1.45
N ASP A 98 -28.40 -8.62 -1.20
CA ASP A 98 -29.06 -8.82 0.11
C ASP A 98 -28.22 -9.67 1.06
N GLU A 99 -27.15 -10.28 0.56
CA GLU A 99 -26.27 -11.21 1.29
C GLU A 99 -24.87 -10.64 1.47
N VAL A 100 -24.27 -10.93 2.62
CA VAL A 100 -22.87 -10.63 2.92
C VAL A 100 -21.99 -11.65 2.20
N VAL A 101 -20.99 -11.17 1.48
CA VAL A 101 -20.03 -12.00 0.73
C VAL A 101 -18.61 -11.58 1.04
N THR A 102 -17.65 -12.49 0.89
CA THR A 102 -16.23 -12.10 0.85
C THR A 102 -15.90 -11.58 -0.55
N VAL A 103 -14.89 -10.71 -0.66
CA VAL A 103 -14.31 -10.32 -1.95
C VAL A 103 -12.80 -10.52 -1.91
N GLY A 104 -12.19 -10.95 -3.00
CA GLY A 104 -10.74 -11.09 -3.06
C GLY A 104 -10.31 -11.95 -4.23
N LYS A 105 -9.00 -12.17 -4.39
CA LYS A 105 -8.46 -12.88 -5.56
C LYS A 105 -9.06 -14.28 -5.74
N LYS A 106 -9.51 -14.92 -4.66
CA LYS A 106 -10.14 -16.24 -4.68
C LYS A 106 -11.51 -16.26 -5.37
N ASN A 107 -12.28 -15.17 -5.32
CA ASN A 107 -13.68 -15.13 -5.78
C ASN A 107 -14.05 -13.88 -6.62
N GLN A 108 -13.05 -13.05 -6.96
CA GLN A 108 -13.25 -11.83 -7.72
C GLN A 108 -13.00 -12.06 -9.21
N ILE A 109 -13.82 -11.40 -10.04
CA ILE A 109 -13.68 -11.38 -11.49
C ILE A 109 -13.06 -10.06 -11.94
N ASN A 110 -12.13 -10.12 -12.89
CA ASN A 110 -11.54 -8.96 -13.54
C ASN A 110 -11.54 -9.11 -15.07
N ASN A 111 -10.99 -8.13 -15.78
CA ASN A 111 -10.90 -8.10 -17.24
C ASN A 111 -9.51 -8.48 -17.78
N PHE A 112 -8.68 -9.14 -16.97
CA PHE A 112 -7.40 -9.70 -17.37
C PHE A 112 -7.54 -11.21 -17.63
N CYS A 113 -7.16 -12.05 -16.66
CA CYS A 113 -7.31 -13.51 -16.73
C CYS A 113 -8.69 -13.99 -16.28
N ILE A 114 -9.66 -13.08 -16.15
CA ILE A 114 -11.02 -13.30 -15.65
C ILE A 114 -11.08 -13.66 -14.17
N GLY A 115 -10.52 -14.78 -13.75
CA GLY A 115 -10.57 -15.23 -12.36
C GLY A 115 -9.72 -16.48 -12.15
N ILE A 116 -9.56 -16.88 -10.88
CA ILE A 116 -8.71 -18.02 -10.54
C ILE A 116 -9.29 -19.38 -10.89
N GLU A 117 -10.63 -19.52 -10.91
CA GLU A 117 -11.31 -20.80 -11.09
C GLU A 117 -10.86 -21.57 -12.35
N GLY A 118 -10.48 -20.86 -13.41
CA GLY A 118 -10.00 -21.46 -14.65
C GLY A 118 -8.50 -21.82 -14.68
N ASN A 119 -7.69 -21.39 -13.70
CA ASN A 119 -6.23 -21.58 -13.73
C ASN A 119 -5.55 -21.41 -12.35
N TRP A 120 -5.88 -22.28 -11.39
CA TRP A 120 -5.29 -22.29 -10.05
C TRP A 120 -3.76 -22.28 -10.07
N ALA A 121 -3.12 -23.32 -10.63
CA ALA A 121 -1.66 -23.45 -10.67
C ALA A 121 -0.93 -22.30 -11.39
N GLY A 122 -1.60 -21.56 -12.28
CA GLY A 122 -1.05 -20.34 -12.87
C GLY A 122 -1.14 -19.15 -11.92
N CYS A 123 -2.27 -18.98 -11.25
CA CYS A 123 -2.54 -17.87 -10.35
C CYS A 123 -1.80 -17.97 -9.01
N THR A 124 -1.68 -19.18 -8.44
CA THR A 124 -1.11 -19.49 -7.11
C THR A 124 0.41 -19.52 -7.08
N ARG A 125 1.07 -19.31 -8.21
CA ARG A 125 2.50 -18.96 -8.24
C ARG A 125 2.82 -17.70 -7.44
N CYS A 126 1.83 -16.83 -7.26
CA CYS A 126 1.91 -15.62 -6.44
C CYS A 126 1.21 -15.77 -5.08
N HIS A 127 0.75 -16.98 -4.73
CA HIS A 127 0.14 -17.22 -3.42
C HIS A 127 1.23 -17.34 -2.35
N ALA A 128 0.92 -16.88 -1.13
CA ALA A 128 1.82 -16.97 0.02
C ALA A 128 1.77 -18.37 0.68
N GLY A 129 1.86 -19.42 -0.14
CA GLY A 129 1.74 -20.81 0.27
C GLY A 129 2.27 -21.76 -0.79
N TYR A 130 2.23 -23.06 -0.51
CA TYR A 130 2.74 -24.09 -1.40
C TYR A 130 1.65 -25.09 -1.77
N GLY A 131 1.56 -25.44 -3.07
CA GLY A 131 0.72 -26.54 -3.55
C GLY A 131 -0.78 -26.23 -3.64
N TRP A 132 -1.17 -24.95 -3.75
CA TRP A 132 -2.57 -24.61 -3.99
C TRP A 132 -2.88 -24.73 -5.49
N ASP A 133 -3.28 -25.93 -5.93
CA ASP A 133 -3.48 -26.25 -7.34
C ASP A 133 -4.96 -26.42 -7.74
N ASP A 134 -5.88 -26.45 -6.78
CA ASP A 134 -7.34 -26.54 -6.97
C ASP A 134 -8.14 -25.96 -5.77
N ALA A 135 -9.48 -25.96 -5.89
CA ALA A 135 -10.44 -25.49 -4.86
C ALA A 135 -11.21 -26.64 -4.22
#